data_AF-A0A3D4UZJ9-F1
#
_entry.id   AF-A0A3D4UZJ9-F1
#
_cell.length_a   1.000
_cell.length_b   1.000
_cell.length_c   1.000
_cell.angle_alpha   90.00
_cell.angle_beta   90.00
_cell.angle_gamma   90.00
#
_symmetry.space_group_name_H-M   'P 1'
#
loop_
_entity.id
_entity.type
_entity.pdbx_description
1 polymer ?
#
loop_
_entity_poly.entity_id
_entity_poly.type
_entity_poly.pdbx_seq_one_letter_code
_entity_poly.pdbx_strand_id
1 'polypeptide(L)'
;MGSNWIPEIMYEESDEGSSSNIPFIMVPKEQVMPKILFIFESRETGEFEPGSEGNEVPVFEWDLHQYADMLVLKEGLDSETYDKVRSALGLEPLKVAAEKGLKIGQNVRSNLG
;
A
#
# COMPACT_ATOMS: atom_id res chain seq x y z
N MET A 1 30.10 -8.63 -0.17
CA MET A 1 29.28 -7.44 0.09
C MET A 1 27.87 -7.80 -0.31
N GLY A 2 26.99 -8.08 0.65
CA GLY A 2 25.57 -8.25 0.34
C GLY A 2 25.05 -6.91 -0.17
N SER A 3 24.43 -6.89 -1.34
CA SER A 3 23.73 -5.70 -1.80
C SER A 3 22.68 -5.36 -0.74
N ASN A 4 22.73 -4.14 -0.22
CA ASN A 4 21.62 -3.57 0.55
C ASN A 4 20.49 -3.34 -0.47
N TRP A 5 19.70 -4.37 -0.73
CA TRP A 5 18.53 -4.26 -1.60
C TRP A 5 17.59 -3.19 -1.03
N ILE A 6 17.15 -2.28 -1.91
CA ILE A 6 16.19 -1.23 -1.58
C ILE A 6 14.85 -1.66 -2.20
N PRO A 7 13.76 -1.70 -1.42
CA PRO A 7 12.46 -2.06 -1.96
C PRO A 7 11.96 -0.98 -2.92
N GLU A 8 11.50 -1.40 -4.10
CA GLU A 8 10.91 -0.53 -5.12
C GLU A 8 9.45 -0.90 -5.31
N ILE A 9 8.56 0.11 -5.29
CA ILE A 9 7.15 -0.07 -5.60
C ILE A 9 7.00 -0.03 -7.12
N MET A 10 6.55 -1.14 -7.69
CA MET A 10 6.40 -1.35 -9.12
C MET A 10 4.92 -1.50 -9.50
N TYR A 11 4.63 -1.24 -10.77
CA TYR A 11 3.32 -1.49 -11.38
C TYR A 11 3.52 -2.37 -12.61
N GLU A 12 2.57 -3.27 -12.87
CA GLU A 12 2.61 -4.11 -14.08
C GLU A 12 2.37 -3.25 -15.32
N GLU A 13 3.29 -3.29 -16.28
CA GLU A 13 3.08 -2.70 -17.61
C GLU A 13 2.08 -3.57 -18.39
N SER A 14 1.03 -2.96 -18.93
CA SER A 14 0.00 -3.67 -19.69
C SER A 14 0.28 -3.60 -21.19
N ASP A 15 0.90 -4.62 -21.77
CA ASP A 15 1.07 -4.66 -23.23
C ASP A 15 -0.17 -5.21 -23.96
N GLU A 16 -0.95 -6.15 -23.39
CA GLU A 16 -2.07 -6.80 -24.11
C GLU A 16 -3.26 -7.25 -23.22
N GLY A 17 -3.71 -6.41 -22.29
CA GLY A 17 -5.01 -6.56 -21.64
C GLY A 17 -5.00 -7.21 -20.25
N SER A 18 -5.50 -6.44 -19.29
CA SER A 18 -5.61 -6.72 -17.84
C SER A 18 -4.27 -6.78 -17.08
N SER A 19 -3.65 -5.62 -16.84
CA SER A 19 -2.82 -5.44 -15.64
C SER A 19 -3.73 -5.24 -14.42
N SER A 20 -3.30 -5.72 -13.27
CA SER A 20 -4.09 -5.64 -12.03
C SER A 20 -4.20 -4.21 -11.47
N ASN A 21 -3.37 -3.27 -11.94
CA ASN A 21 -3.13 -1.94 -11.35
C ASN A 21 -2.77 -1.98 -9.85
N ILE A 22 -2.49 -3.17 -9.31
CA ILE A 22 -2.09 -3.35 -7.92
C ILE A 22 -0.57 -3.18 -7.85
N PRO A 23 -0.06 -2.26 -7.03
CA PRO A 23 1.38 -2.11 -6.84
C PRO A 23 1.97 -3.36 -6.18
N PHE A 24 3.19 -3.71 -6.55
CA PHE A 24 3.94 -4.82 -5.94
C PHE A 24 5.40 -4.44 -5.71
N ILE A 25 6.07 -5.20 -4.85
CA ILE A 25 7.51 -5.09 -4.62
C ILE A 25 8.13 -6.41 -5.07
N MET A 26 9.09 -6.35 -6.00
CA MET A 26 9.86 -7.53 -6.39
C MET A 26 10.90 -7.85 -5.31
N VAL A 27 10.57 -8.82 -4.44
CA VAL A 27 11.47 -9.25 -3.36
C VAL A 27 12.46 -10.31 -3.89
N PRO A 28 13.77 -10.06 -3.88
CA PRO A 28 14.76 -11.06 -4.28
C PRO A 28 14.70 -12.31 -3.41
N LYS A 29 15.11 -13.46 -3.96
CA LYS A 29 15.02 -14.78 -3.29
C LYS A 29 15.61 -14.82 -1.87
N GLU A 30 16.70 -14.10 -1.64
CA GLU A 30 17.43 -14.09 -0.36
C GLU A 30 17.05 -12.88 0.52
N GLN A 31 15.98 -12.17 0.18
CA GLN A 31 15.48 -11.00 0.91
C GLN A 31 14.09 -11.27 1.49
N VAL A 32 13.70 -10.48 2.47
CA VAL A 32 12.39 -10.56 3.12
C VAL A 32 11.63 -9.27 2.85
N MET A 33 10.31 -9.39 2.61
CA MET A 33 9.44 -8.23 2.47
C MET A 33 9.57 -7.30 3.70
N PRO A 34 9.77 -5.99 3.52
CA PRO A 34 9.81 -5.04 4.63
C PRO A 34 8.51 -5.06 5.43
N LYS A 35 8.64 -5.06 6.76
CA LYS A 35 7.48 -4.99 7.68
C LYS A 35 6.90 -3.57 7.78
N ILE A 36 7.69 -2.57 7.43
CA ILE A 36 7.33 -1.16 7.38
C ILE A 36 7.96 -0.51 6.14
N LEU A 37 7.21 0.38 5.50
CA LEU A 37 7.67 1.22 4.39
C LEU A 37 7.58 2.69 4.83
N PHE A 38 8.60 3.45 4.50
CA PHE A 38 8.65 4.90 4.65
C PHE A 38 8.52 5.50 3.25
N ILE A 39 7.48 6.31 3.03
CA ILE A 39 7.17 6.88 1.72
C ILE A 39 6.92 8.36 1.91
N PHE A 40 7.59 9.19 1.13
CA PHE A 40 7.25 10.60 1.08
C PHE A 40 6.05 10.82 0.17
N GLU A 41 5.05 11.52 0.69
CA GLU A 41 4.04 12.19 -0.13
C GLU A 41 4.65 13.51 -0.63
N SER A 42 4.76 13.65 -1.94
CA SER A 42 5.12 14.92 -2.59
C SER A 42 3.84 15.55 -3.13
N ARG A 43 3.43 16.67 -2.52
CA ARG A 43 2.20 17.38 -2.90
C ARG A 43 2.55 18.75 -3.46
N GLU A 44 2.08 19.06 -4.66
CA GLU A 44 2.19 20.39 -5.24
C GLU A 44 1.37 21.39 -4.43
N THR A 45 1.97 22.52 -4.07
CA THR A 45 1.31 23.54 -3.23
C THR A 45 0.47 24.53 -4.06
N GLY A 46 0.69 24.57 -5.37
CA GLY A 46 0.14 25.59 -6.29
C GLY A 46 0.94 26.90 -6.29
N GLU A 47 2.03 26.99 -5.52
CA GLU A 47 2.97 28.10 -5.54
C GLU A 47 4.10 27.85 -6.52
N PHE A 48 4.67 28.93 -7.06
CA PHE A 48 5.77 28.88 -8.00
C PHE A 48 6.92 29.77 -7.51
N GLU A 49 8.15 29.30 -7.72
CA GLU A 49 9.36 30.05 -7.43
C GLU A 49 10.23 30.20 -8.69
N PRO A 50 11.06 31.25 -8.79
CA PRO A 50 11.99 31.39 -9.90
C PRO A 50 13.09 30.32 -9.80
N GLY A 51 13.12 29.42 -10.77
CA GLY A 51 14.16 28.41 -10.93
C GLY A 51 15.52 28.99 -11.32
N SER A 52 16.54 28.13 -11.40
CA SER A 52 17.91 28.54 -11.71
C SER A 52 18.08 29.24 -13.07
N GLU A 53 17.17 29.00 -14.01
CA GLU A 53 17.13 29.65 -15.34
C GLU A 53 16.11 30.79 -15.41
N GLY A 54 15.50 31.18 -14.28
CA GLY A 54 14.48 32.22 -14.18
C GLY A 54 13.08 31.81 -14.63
N ASN A 55 12.89 30.54 -15.02
CA ASN A 55 11.57 29.96 -15.28
C ASN A 55 10.83 29.66 -13.97
N GLU A 56 9.51 29.82 -13.96
CA GLU A 56 8.69 29.43 -12.81
C GLU A 56 8.71 27.90 -12.64
N VAL A 57 9.06 27.44 -11.43
CA VAL A 57 9.03 26.03 -11.05
C VAL A 57 8.03 25.83 -9.90
N PRO A 58 7.21 24.76 -9.94
CA PRO A 58 6.23 24.51 -8.89
C PRO A 58 6.91 24.10 -7.58
N VAL A 59 6.38 24.61 -6.48
CA VAL A 59 6.81 24.26 -5.13
C VAL A 59 6.07 23.00 -4.68
N PHE A 60 6.80 22.08 -4.06
CA PHE A 60 6.27 20.85 -3.48
C PHE A 60 6.48 20.82 -1.98
N GLU A 61 5.45 20.39 -1.26
CA GLU A 61 5.54 19.98 0.14
C GLU A 61 5.81 18.48 0.22
N TRP A 62 6.70 18.08 1.13
CA TRP A 62 7.10 16.70 1.34
C TRP A 62 6.68 16.27 2.75
N ASP A 63 5.79 15.29 2.88
CA ASP A 63 5.41 14.70 4.16
C ASP A 63 5.81 13.22 4.21
N LEU A 64 6.33 12.75 5.35
CA LEU A 64 6.82 11.38 5.50
C LEU A 64 5.73 10.48 6.11
N HIS A 65 5.26 9.53 5.31
CA HIS A 65 4.30 8.52 5.73
C HIS A 65 4.96 7.18 6.05
N GLN A 66 4.29 6.42 6.91
CA GLN A 66 4.68 5.07 7.31
C GLN A 66 3.54 4.08 7.04
N TYR A 67 3.85 3.00 6.34
CA TYR A 67 2.91 1.92 6.04
C TYR A 67 3.42 0.61 6.65
N ALA A 68 2.62 -0.03 7.49
CA ALA A 68 2.97 -1.27 8.15
C ALA A 68 2.28 -2.47 7.49
N ASP A 69 2.97 -3.62 7.45
CA ASP A 69 2.38 -4.87 7.00
C ASP A 69 1.31 -5.35 8.00
N MET A 70 0.06 -5.33 7.56
CA MET A 70 -1.09 -5.76 8.37
C MET A 70 -1.03 -7.26 8.73
N LEU A 71 -0.32 -8.10 7.96
CA LEU A 71 -0.12 -9.50 8.31
C LEU A 71 0.78 -9.64 9.55
N VAL A 72 1.88 -8.87 9.61
CA VAL A 72 2.76 -8.82 10.78
C VAL A 72 1.98 -8.37 12.01
N LEU A 73 1.15 -7.35 11.88
CA LEU A 73 0.31 -6.86 12.98
C LEU A 73 -0.74 -7.89 13.41
N LYS A 74 -1.34 -8.60 12.46
CA LYS A 74 -2.31 -9.68 12.74
C LYS A 74 -1.68 -10.84 13.52
N GLU A 75 -0.45 -11.21 13.17
CA GLU A 75 0.27 -12.33 13.81
C GLU A 75 0.86 -11.94 15.17
N GLY A 76 1.23 -10.67 15.34
CA GLY A 76 1.88 -10.17 16.56
C GLY A 76 0.94 -9.63 17.63
N LEU A 77 -0.31 -9.28 17.29
CA LEU A 77 -1.27 -8.68 18.21
C LEU A 77 -2.38 -9.68 18.57
N ASP A 78 -2.94 -9.54 19.78
CA ASP A 78 -4.17 -10.23 20.13
C ASP A 78 -5.35 -9.70 19.30
N SER A 79 -6.43 -10.48 19.22
CA SER A 79 -7.58 -10.16 18.36
C SER A 79 -8.23 -8.82 18.70
N GLU A 80 -8.31 -8.45 19.98
CA GLU A 80 -8.95 -7.21 20.39
C GLU A 80 -8.08 -6.01 19.98
N THR A 81 -6.76 -6.10 20.23
CA THR A 81 -5.81 -5.05 19.84
C THR A 81 -5.69 -4.92 18.32
N TYR A 82 -5.70 -6.03 17.57
CA TYR A 82 -5.69 -5.99 16.11
C TYR A 82 -6.95 -5.33 15.54
N ASP A 83 -8.13 -5.61 16.12
CA ASP A 83 -9.38 -4.97 15.68
C ASP A 83 -9.41 -3.45 15.99
N LYS A 84 -8.72 -2.99 17.04
CA LYS A 84 -8.51 -1.55 17.28
C LYS A 84 -7.67 -0.90 16.18
N VAL A 85 -6.58 -1.55 15.75
CA VAL A 85 -5.76 -1.07 14.62
C VAL A 85 -6.59 -1.00 13.34
N ARG A 86 -7.35 -2.06 13.03
CA ARG A 86 -8.26 -2.10 11.88
C ARG A 86 -9.25 -0.94 11.91
N SER A 87 -9.88 -0.71 13.05
CA SER A 87 -10.86 0.37 13.22
C SER A 87 -10.23 1.75 13.04
N ALA A 88 -9.00 1.96 13.52
CA ALA A 88 -8.26 3.21 13.31
C ALA A 88 -7.95 3.49 11.83
N LEU A 89 -7.83 2.43 11.02
CA LEU A 89 -7.67 2.48 9.57
C LEU A 89 -9.01 2.49 8.80
N GLY A 90 -10.14 2.60 9.50
CA GLY A 90 -11.48 2.60 8.89
C GLY A 90 -11.97 1.21 8.42
N LEU A 91 -11.32 0.12 8.86
CA LEU A 91 -11.69 -1.25 8.54
C LEU A 91 -12.57 -1.86 9.62
N GLU A 92 -13.48 -2.75 9.21
CA GLU A 92 -14.29 -3.53 10.15
C GLU A 92 -13.44 -4.57 10.91
N PRO A 93 -13.86 -4.98 12.12
CA PRO A 93 -13.27 -6.11 12.83
C PRO A 93 -13.09 -7.34 11.95
N LEU A 94 -11.99 -8.07 12.14
CA LEU A 94 -11.56 -9.13 11.22
C LEU A 94 -12.66 -10.17 10.99
N LYS A 95 -13.35 -10.58 12.07
CA LYS A 95 -14.43 -11.57 12.00
C LYS A 95 -15.61 -11.09 11.15
N VAL A 96 -16.03 -9.83 11.34
CA VAL A 96 -17.14 -9.23 10.59
C VAL A 96 -16.78 -9.11 9.10
N ALA A 97 -15.56 -8.65 8.80
CA ALA A 97 -15.07 -8.54 7.44
C ALA A 97 -15.03 -9.92 6.73
N ALA A 98 -14.56 -10.97 7.43
CA ALA A 98 -14.51 -12.32 6.89
C ALA A 98 -15.92 -12.89 6.60
N GLU A 99 -16.87 -12.70 7.51
CA GLU A 99 -18.26 -13.14 7.32
C GLU A 99 -18.91 -12.45 6.10
N LYS A 100 -18.66 -11.15 5.89
CA LYS A 100 -19.16 -10.44 4.71
C LYS A 100 -18.51 -10.91 3.43
N GLY A 101 -17.19 -11.13 3.43
CA GLY A 101 -16.46 -11.67 2.29
C GLY A 101 -16.99 -13.04 1.84
N LEU A 102 -17.29 -13.92 2.80
CA LEU A 102 -17.90 -15.23 2.53
C LEU A 102 -19.28 -15.09 1.85
N LYS A 103 -20.14 -14.19 2.35
CA LYS A 103 -21.47 -13.95 1.76
C LYS A 103 -21.38 -13.45 0.32
N ILE A 104 -20.46 -12.52 0.05
CA ILE A 104 -20.22 -12.02 -1.31
C ILE A 104 -19.77 -13.16 -2.23
N GLY A 105 -18.79 -13.96 -1.80
CA GLY A 105 -18.28 -15.09 -2.59
C GLY A 105 -19.35 -16.15 -2.87
N GLN A 106 -20.25 -16.40 -1.91
CA GLN A 106 -21.39 -17.29 -2.10
C GLN A 106 -22.39 -16.75 -3.14
N ASN A 107 -22.73 -15.46 -3.06
CA ASN A 107 -23.64 -14.83 -4.02
C ASN A 107 -23.10 -14.85 -5.46
N VAL A 108 -21.79 -14.64 -5.65
CA VAL A 108 -21.15 -14.72 -6.97
C VAL A 108 -21.25 -16.15 -7.54
N ARG A 109 -20.98 -17.17 -6.73
CA ARG A 109 -21.07 -18.58 -7.17
C ARG A 109 -22.50 -19.00 -7.52
N SER A 110 -23.50 -18.53 -6.76
CA SER A 110 -24.91 -18.84 -7.02
C SER A 110 -25.47 -18.16 -8.28
N ASN A 111 -24.89 -17.05 -8.74
CA ASN A 111 -25.32 -16.32 -9.93
C ASN A 111 -24.58 -16.71 -11.22
N LEU A 112 -23.52 -17.51 -11.11
CA LEU A 112 -22.77 -18.09 -12.24
C LEU A 112 -23.14 -19.56 -12.51
N GLY A 113 -24.10 -20.10 -11.73
CA GLY A 113 -24.65 -21.45 -11.88
C GLY A 113 -25.98 -21.45 -12.63
#